data_AF-A0A538QU38-F1
#
_entry.id   AF-A0A538QU38-F1
#
_cell.length_a   1.000
_cell.length_b   1.000
_cell.length_c   1.000
_cell.angle_alpha   90.00
_cell.angle_beta   90.00
_cell.angle_gamma   90.00
#
_symmetry.space_group_name_H-M   'P 1'
#
loop_
_entity.id
_entity.type
_entity.pdbx_description
1 polymer ?
#
loop_
_entity_poly.entity_id
_entity_poly.type
_entity_poly.pdbx_seq_one_letter_code
_entity_poly.pdbx_strand_id
1 'polypeptide(L)' 'MAMRPGAPEAARIVRSRQYRGKARTAAQYIRESIVDPNAYIVPGASYRTADGQSVMPKDFGTTLSAGEIDDLVAFLLTRR' A
#
# COMPACT_ATOMS: atom_id res chain seq x y z
N MET A 1 -5.94 -14.83 -4.78
CA MET A 1 -4.77 -13.98 -5.03
C MET A 1 -5.15 -12.55 -4.67
N ALA A 2 -4.72 -12.06 -3.50
CA ALA A 2 -5.10 -10.73 -3.02
C ALA A 2 -4.47 -9.66 -3.93
N MET A 3 -5.33 -8.92 -4.64
CA MET A 3 -4.94 -7.95 -5.65
C MET A 3 -4.30 -6.74 -4.95
N ARG A 4 -2.96 -6.70 -4.91
CA ARG A 4 -2.21 -5.51 -4.48
C ARG A 4 -2.58 -4.38 -5.46
N PRO A 5 -2.99 -3.20 -4.99
CA PRO A 5 -3.51 -2.16 -5.88
C PRO A 5 -2.41 -1.70 -6.84
N GLY A 6 -2.60 -1.95 -8.14
CA GLY A 6 -1.77 -1.36 -9.20
C GLY A 6 -1.95 0.17 -9.26
N ALA A 7 -1.20 0.84 -10.14
CA ALA A 7 -1.22 2.31 -10.22
C ALA A 7 -2.63 2.94 -10.35
N PRO A 8 -3.56 2.42 -11.17
CA PRO A 8 -4.89 3.01 -11.30
C PRO A 8 -5.70 2.95 -10.01
N GLU A 9 -5.61 1.82 -9.31
CA GLU A 9 -6.34 1.60 -8.06
C GLU A 9 -5.76 2.43 -6.91
N ALA A 10 -4.43 2.50 -6.80
CA ALA A 10 -3.76 3.38 -5.85
C ALA A 10 -4.18 4.84 -6.04
N ALA A 11 -4.23 5.32 -7.28
CA ALA A 11 -4.70 6.68 -7.59
C ALA A 11 -6.18 6.88 -7.21
N ARG A 12 -7.03 5.86 -7.40
CA ARG A 12 -8.44 5.88 -7.00
C ARG A 12 -8.59 5.96 -5.48
N ILE A 13 -7.80 5.19 -4.74
CA ILE A 13 -7.83 5.16 -3.27
C ILE A 13 -7.43 6.52 -2.70
N VAL A 14 -6.34 7.13 -3.19
CA VAL A 14 -5.88 8.45 -2.71
C VAL A 14 -6.97 9.53 -2.86
N ARG A 15 -7.83 9.43 -3.89
CA ARG A 15 -8.95 10.35 -4.10
C ARG A 15 -10.22 9.98 -3.33
N SER A 16 -10.25 8.83 -2.67
CA SER A 16 -11.42 8.34 -1.95
C SER A 16 -11.63 9.10 -0.65
N ARG A 17 -12.88 9.44 -0.36
CA ARG A 17 -13.29 10.00 0.95
C ARG A 17 -13.04 9.06 2.12
N GLN A 18 -12.76 7.78 1.87
CA GLN A 18 -12.47 6.80 2.91
C GLN A 18 -10.98 6.75 3.26
N TYR A 19 -10.11 7.27 2.39
CA TYR A 19 -8.68 7.29 2.66
C TYR A 19 -8.39 8.22 3.85
N ARG A 20 -7.53 7.74 4.76
CA ARG A 20 -7.16 8.43 6.01
C ARG A 20 -5.64 8.52 6.18
N GLY A 21 -4.87 8.02 5.22
CA GLY A 21 -3.42 8.15 5.19
C GLY A 21 -2.96 9.52 4.72
N LYS A 22 -1.65 9.66 4.50
CA LYS A 22 -0.98 10.94 4.22
C LYS A 22 -0.59 11.12 2.75
N ALA A 23 -0.71 10.08 1.93
CA ALA A 23 -0.34 10.12 0.52
C ALA A 23 -1.23 11.06 -0.30
N ARG A 24 -0.61 11.69 -1.29
CA ARG A 24 -1.28 12.57 -2.27
C ARG A 24 -1.15 12.04 -3.71
N THR A 25 -0.35 11.02 -3.92
CA THR A 25 -0.13 10.38 -5.22
C THR A 25 -0.18 8.86 -5.10
N ALA A 26 -0.38 8.15 -6.23
CA ALA A 26 -0.36 6.69 -6.26
C ALA A 26 0.98 6.12 -5.74
N ALA A 27 2.11 6.73 -6.13
CA ALA A 27 3.44 6.34 -5.67
C ALA A 27 3.57 6.46 -4.15
N GLN A 28 3.14 7.60 -3.59
CA GLN A 28 3.16 7.84 -2.15
C GLN A 28 2.26 6.85 -1.40
N TYR A 29 1.12 6.49 -1.96
CA TYR A 29 0.20 5.53 -1.36
C TYR A 29 0.78 4.11 -1.33
N ILE A 30 1.39 3.68 -2.44
CA ILE A 30 2.06 2.38 -2.51
C ILE A 30 3.21 2.32 -1.50
N ARG A 31 4.02 3.38 -1.42
CA ARG A 31 5.11 3.49 -0.44
C ARG A 31 4.58 3.45 0.99
N GLU A 32 3.56 4.24 1.31
CA GLU A 32 2.91 4.25 2.63
C GLU A 32 2.39 2.86 3.00
N SER A 33 1.74 2.15 2.06
CA SER A 33 1.24 0.79 2.27
C SER A 33 2.34 -0.25 2.54
N ILE A 34 3.60 0.03 2.14
CA ILE A 34 4.76 -0.84 2.39
C ILE A 34 5.41 -0.50 3.75
N VAL A 35 5.57 0.78 4.06
CA VAL A 35 6.30 1.23 5.26
C VAL A 35 5.42 1.38 6.50
N ASP A 36 4.13 1.62 6.33
CA ASP A 36 3.12 1.71 7.37
C ASP A 36 1.83 1.01 6.88
N PRO A 37 1.83 -0.34 6.84
CA PRO A 37 0.76 -1.11 6.22
C PRO A 37 -0.62 -0.96 6.90
N ASN A 38 -0.65 -0.39 8.10
CA ASN A 38 -1.87 -0.10 8.85
C ASN A 38 -2.38 1.35 8.68
N ALA A 39 -1.61 2.25 8.06
CA ALA A 39 -2.01 3.65 7.81
C ALA A 39 -3.36 3.73 7.06
N TYR A 40 -3.55 2.82 6.11
CA TYR A 40 -4.83 2.59 5.47
C TYR A 40 -4.92 1.15 4.99
N ILE A 41 -5.95 0.44 5.45
CA ILE A 41 -6.25 -0.90 4.97
C ILE A 41 -7.50 -0.83 4.11
N VAL A 42 -7.35 -1.22 2.84
CA VAL A 42 -8.44 -1.30 1.87
C VAL A 42 -9.61 -2.11 2.46
N PRO A 43 -10.86 -1.62 2.38
CA PRO A 43 -12.02 -2.38 2.85
C PRO A 43 -12.09 -3.76 2.22
N GLY A 44 -12.33 -4.79 3.04
CA GLY A 44 -12.45 -6.18 2.61
C GLY A 44 -11.66 -7.13 3.50
N ALA A 45 -12.23 -8.32 3.75
CA ALA A 45 -11.62 -9.32 4.63
C ALA A 45 -10.27 -9.83 4.09
N SER A 46 -10.04 -9.78 2.77
CA SER A 46 -8.79 -10.25 2.17
C SER A 46 -7.57 -9.36 2.44
N TYR A 47 -7.78 -8.13 2.93
CA TYR A 47 -6.70 -7.19 3.23
C TYR A 47 -6.42 -7.07 4.73
N ARG A 48 -7.23 -7.73 5.57
CA ARG A 48 -7.08 -7.74 7.03
C ARG A 48 -6.89 -9.15 7.57
N THR A 49 -6.07 -9.28 8.60
CA THR A 49 -6.05 -10.46 9.47
C THR A 49 -7.31 -10.51 10.33
N ALA A 50 -7.54 -11.64 11.02
CA ALA A 50 -8.64 -11.78 11.97
C ALA A 50 -8.60 -10.71 13.08
N ASP A 51 -7.39 -10.28 13.49
CA ASP A 51 -7.16 -9.24 14.50
C ASP A 51 -7.23 -7.81 13.94
N GLY A 52 -7.73 -7.65 12.71
CA GLY A 52 -7.96 -6.35 12.08
C GLY A 52 -6.71 -5.64 11.54
N GLN A 53 -5.56 -6.30 11.54
CA GLN A 53 -4.30 -5.75 11.03
C GLN A 53 -4.14 -5.98 9.54
N SER A 54 -3.30 -5.20 8.87
CA SER A 54 -2.97 -5.45 7.47
C SER A 54 -2.33 -6.82 7.27
N VAL A 55 -2.64 -7.46 6.14
CA VAL A 55 -1.95 -8.69 5.70
C VAL A 55 -0.58 -8.41 5.09
N MET A 56 -0.22 -7.15 4.84
CA MET A 56 1.14 -6.78 4.43
C MET A 56 2.14 -7.01 5.57
N PRO A 57 3.33 -7.59 5.29
CA PRO A 57 4.41 -7.67 6.27
C PRO A 57 4.76 -6.30 6.84
N LYS A 58 4.92 -6.21 8.16
CA LYS A 58 5.17 -4.95 8.89
C LYS A 58 6.65 -4.55 8.91
N ASP A 59 7.53 -5.46 8.53
CA ASP A 59 8.98 -5.34 8.64
C ASP A 59 9.64 -4.82 7.36
N PHE A 60 8.92 -4.70 6.24
CA PHE A 60 9.47 -4.19 4.98
C PHE A 60 10.11 -2.80 5.08
N GLY A 61 9.59 -1.92 5.94
CA GLY A 61 10.22 -0.62 6.21
C GLY A 61 11.57 -0.69 6.94
N THR A 62 11.93 -1.87 7.45
CA THR A 62 13.18 -2.13 8.19
C THR A 62 14.08 -3.17 7.52
N THR A 63 13.51 -4.10 6.74
CA THR A 63 14.25 -5.15 6.03
C THR A 63 14.69 -4.74 4.63
N LEU A 64 14.01 -3.77 4.02
CA LEU A 64 14.37 -3.22 2.71
C LEU A 64 15.03 -1.85 2.90
N SER A 65 16.06 -1.59 2.12
CA SER A 65 16.63 -0.25 1.99
C SER A 65 15.63 0.72 1.34
N ALA A 66 15.87 2.02 1.51
CA ALA A 66 15.05 3.03 0.87
C ALA A 66 15.02 2.89 -0.66
N GLY A 67 16.16 2.55 -1.28
CA GLY A 67 16.25 2.32 -2.72
C GLY A 67 15.45 1.11 -3.19
N GLU A 68 15.50 0.00 -2.46
CA GLU A 68 14.70 -1.20 -2.79
C GLU A 68 13.19 -0.95 -2.66
N ILE A 69 12.78 -0.13 -1.69
CA ILE A 69 11.38 0.31 -1.56
C ILE A 69 10.99 1.17 -2.76
N ASP A 70 11.84 2.10 -3.19
CA ASP A 70 11.58 2.97 -4.33
C ASP A 70 11.50 2.16 -5.64
N ASP A 71 12.37 1.17 -5.83
CA ASP A 71 12.33 0.23 -6.97
C ASP A 71 11.05 -0.61 -6.96
N LEU A 72 10.64 -1.12 -5.79
CA LEU A 72 9.39 -1.85 -5.64
C LEU A 72 8.17 -0.98 -5.95
N VAL A 73 8.18 0.29 -5.51
CA VAL A 73 7.13 1.27 -5.85
C VAL A 73 7.11 1.49 -7.36
N ALA A 74 8.26 1.73 -7.99
CA ALA A 74 8.36 1.91 -9.44
C ALA A 74 7.82 0.69 -10.20
N PHE A 75 8.20 -0.52 -9.78
CA PHE A 75 7.69 -1.76 -10.36
C PHE A 75 6.16 -1.88 -10.23
N LEU A 76 5.61 -1.67 -9.03
CA LEU A 76 4.16 -1.76 -8.78
C LEU A 76 3.37 -0.71 -9.56
N LEU A 77 3.95 0.46 -9.82
CA LEU A 77 3.32 1.49 -10.66
C LEU A 77 3.15 1.06 -12.12
N THR A 78 3.95 0.12 -12.60
CA THR A 78 3.79 -0.42 -13.96
C THR A 78 2.73 -1.53 -14.05
N ARG A 79 2.24 -2.05 -12.92
CA ARG A 79 1.22 -3.10 -12.91
C ARG A 79 -0.17 -2.50 -13.13
N ARG A 80 -0.91 -3.08 -14.07
CA ARG A 80 -2.30 -2.73 -14.38
C ARG A 80 -3.25 -3.76 -13.78
#